data_AF-F7PZN0-F1
#
_entry.id   AF-F7PZN0-F1
#
_cell.length_a   1.000
_cell.length_b   1.000
_cell.length_c   1.000
_cell.angle_alpha   90.00
_cell.angle_beta   90.00
_cell.angle_gamma   90.00
#
_symmetry.space_group_name_H-M   'P 1'
#
loop_
_entity.id
_entity.type
_entity.pdbx_description
1 polymer ?
#
loop_
_entity_poly.entity_id
_entity_poly.type
_entity_poly.pdbx_seq_one_letter_code
_entity_poly.pdbx_strand_id
1 'polypeptide(L)' 'MDYKSLKEVANKCKDLHQIVKATLLHGEFVKIHPFVDGDGRTARILLKISLMKDGLVRIIITKDQRLFYYEG' A
#
# COMPACT_ATOMS: atom_id res chain seq x y z
N MET A 1 -10.96 12.32 -7.30
CA MET A 1 -9.93 11.51 -6.63
C MET A 1 -10.16 11.61 -5.13
N ASP A 2 -10.71 10.57 -4.49
CA ASP A 2 -11.13 10.62 -3.07
C ASP A 2 -9.94 10.37 -2.13
N TYR A 3 -9.07 11.38 -2.01
CA TYR A 3 -7.94 11.35 -1.07
C TYR A 3 -8.35 11.38 0.41
N LYS A 4 -9.63 11.66 0.70
CA LYS A 4 -10.13 11.78 2.06
C LYS A 4 -10.14 10.41 2.74
N SER A 5 -10.55 9.37 1.99
CA SER A 5 -10.50 7.97 2.41
C SER A 5 -9.10 7.49 2.83
N LEU A 6 -8.05 7.83 2.06
CA LEU A 6 -6.67 7.45 2.39
C LEU A 6 -6.17 8.07 3.70
N LYS A 7 -6.51 9.34 3.95
CA LYS A 7 -6.16 10.02 5.20
C LYS A 7 -6.92 9.44 6.38
N GLU A 8 -8.17 9.04 6.20
CA GLU A 8 -8.97 8.39 7.24
C GLU A 8 -8.39 7.02 7.61
N VAL A 9 -8.01 6.21 6.62
CA VAL A 9 -7.36 4.91 6.83
C VAL A 9 -6.03 5.10 7.57
N ALA A 10 -5.20 6.06 7.14
CA ALA A 10 -3.93 6.36 7.80
C ALA A 10 -4.11 6.75 9.28
N ASN A 11 -5.19 7.47 9.60
CA ASN A 11 -5.48 7.89 10.98
C ASN A 11 -6.11 6.78 11.82
N LYS A 12 -7.01 5.97 11.27
CA LYS A 12 -7.60 4.80 11.95
C LYS A 12 -6.57 3.73 12.26
N CYS A 13 -5.54 3.60 11.42
CA CYS A 13 -4.51 2.57 11.55
C CYS A 13 -3.29 3.00 12.38
N LYS A 14 -3.38 4.08 13.18
CA LYS A 14 -2.24 4.58 13.98
C LYS A 14 -1.71 3.57 14.99
N ASP A 15 -2.61 2.80 15.59
CA ASP A 15 -2.28 1.83 16.65
C ASP A 15 -2.05 0.40 16.11
N LEU A 16 -2.17 0.22 14.78
CA LEU A 16 -1.93 -1.08 14.15
C LEU A 16 -0.44 -1.33 13.95
N HIS A 17 -0.10 -2.61 13.87
CA HIS A 17 1.24 -3.03 13.46
C HIS A 17 1.59 -2.39 12.09
N GLN A 18 2.80 -1.88 11.97
CA GLN A 18 3.26 -1.08 10.82
C GLN A 18 3.06 -1.79 9.48
N ILE A 19 3.29 -3.11 9.44
CA ILE A 19 3.05 -3.95 8.27
C ILE A 19 1.56 -3.93 7.87
N VAL A 20 0.65 -4.11 8.83
CA VAL A 20 -0.79 -4.12 8.59
C VAL A 20 -1.25 -2.77 8.07
N LYS A 21 -0.80 -1.69 8.70
CA LYS A 21 -1.07 -0.31 8.26
C LYS A 21 -0.61 -0.07 6.83
N ALA A 22 0.60 -0.49 6.48
CA ALA A 22 1.16 -0.31 5.14
C ALA A 22 0.38 -1.12 4.09
N THR A 23 -0.05 -2.35 4.41
CA THR A 23 -0.89 -3.19 3.54
C THR A 23 -2.28 -2.59 3.33
N LEU A 24 -2.92 -2.08 4.38
CA LEU A 24 -4.23 -1.42 4.28
C LEU A 24 -4.16 -0.16 3.41
N LEU A 25 -3.13 0.66 3.59
CA LEU A 25 -2.90 1.84 2.74
C LEU A 25 -2.68 1.47 1.27
N HIS A 26 -1.93 0.40 1.01
CA HIS A 26 -1.75 -0.13 -0.33
C HIS A 26 -3.08 -0.56 -0.97
N GLY A 27 -3.89 -1.36 -0.26
CA GLY A 27 -5.17 -1.86 -0.75
C GLY A 27 -6.16 -0.74 -1.07
N GLU A 28 -6.30 0.23 -0.16
CA GLU A 28 -7.20 1.37 -0.36
C GLU A 28 -6.74 2.27 -1.51
N PHE A 29 -5.43 2.45 -1.70
CA PHE A 29 -4.91 3.20 -2.84
C PHE A 29 -5.23 2.51 -4.18
N VAL A 30 -5.03 1.18 -4.27
CA VAL A 30 -5.35 0.41 -5.49
C VAL A 30 -6.84 0.48 -5.79
N LYS A 31 -7.68 0.41 -4.76
CA LYS A 31 -9.14 0.47 -4.88
C LYS A 31 -9.66 1.81 -5.42
N ILE A 32 -9.05 2.92 -5.02
CA ILE A 32 -9.42 4.26 -5.53
C ILE A 32 -9.07 4.40 -7.02
N HIS A 33 -8.07 3.64 -7.50
CA HIS A 33 -7.58 3.64 -8.88
C HIS A 33 -7.51 5.04 -9.51
N PRO A 34 -6.72 5.94 -8.91
CA PRO A 34 -6.83 7.35 -9.25
C PRO A 34 -6.11 7.78 -10.53
N PHE A 35 -5.19 6.97 -11.04
CA PHE A 35 -4.45 7.26 -12.26
C PHE A 35 -5.02 6.46 -13.45
N VAL A 36 -4.71 6.91 -14.67
CA VAL A 36 -5.14 6.21 -15.90
C VAL A 36 -4.31 4.93 -16.14
N ASP A 37 -3.05 4.95 -15.70
CA ASP A 37 -2.14 3.80 -15.64
C ASP A 37 -1.14 4.04 -14.49
N GLY A 38 -0.60 2.95 -13.96
CA GLY A 38 0.50 2.99 -13.00
C GLY A 38 0.09 2.79 -11.55
N ASP A 39 -1.19 2.59 -11.23
CA ASP A 39 -1.66 2.44 -9.85
C ASP A 39 -0.95 1.30 -9.13
N GLY A 40 -0.74 0.16 -9.79
CA GLY A 40 0.02 -0.95 -9.20
C GLY A 40 1.48 -0.59 -8.88
N ARG A 41 2.14 0.24 -9.71
CA ARG A 41 3.52 0.71 -9.47
C ARG A 41 3.54 1.68 -8.29
N THR A 42 2.63 2.64 -8.29
CA THR A 42 2.50 3.66 -7.24
C THR A 42 2.11 3.03 -5.90
N ALA A 43 1.18 2.06 -5.88
CA ALA A 43 0.79 1.32 -4.69
C ALA A 43 1.98 0.58 -4.07
N ARG A 44 2.77 -0.12 -4.88
CA ARG A 44 3.97 -0.83 -4.43
C ARG A 44 5.04 0.12 -3.89
N ILE A 45 5.19 1.31 -4.49
CA ILE A 45 6.08 2.35 -3.98
C ILE A 45 5.56 2.90 -2.64
N LEU A 46 4.25 3.16 -2.53
CA LEU A 46 3.61 3.64 -1.31
C LEU A 46 3.80 2.66 -0.15
N LEU A 47 3.59 1.36 -0.39
CA LEU A 47 3.84 0.29 0.57
C LEU A 47 5.29 0.34 1.09
N LYS A 48 6.25 0.39 0.18
CA LYS A 48 7.68 0.47 0.51
C LYS A 48 8.01 1.71 1.33
N ILE A 49 7.52 2.89 0.92
CA ILE A 49 7.77 4.15 1.63
C ILE A 49 7.17 4.10 3.03
N SER A 50 5.95 3.56 3.19
CA SER A 50 5.31 3.43 4.50
C SER A 50 6.13 2.57 5.44
N LEU A 51 6.61 1.41 4.97
CA LEU A 51 7.45 0.51 5.77
C LEU A 51 8.81 1.14 6.11
N MET A 52 9.42 1.83 5.15
CA MET A 52 10.71 2.51 5.36
C MET A 52 10.61 3.64 6.39
N LYS A 53 9.49 4.38 6.44
CA LYS A 53 9.24 5.41 7.46
C LYS A 53 9.22 4.84 8.88
N ASP A 54 8.81 3.59 9.00
CA ASP A 54 8.67 2.89 10.26
C ASP A 54 9.93 2.06 10.61
N GLY A 55 11.02 2.19 9.83
CA GLY A 55 12.30 1.49 10.05
C GLY A 55 12.33 0.04 9.57
N LEU A 56 11.31 -0.42 8.84
CA LEU A 56 11.22 -1.79 8.36
C LEU A 56 11.95 -2.00 7.03
N VAL A 57 12.42 -3.23 6.82
CA VAL A 57 13.16 -3.65 5.62
C VAL A 57 12.27 -3.56 4.37
N ARG A 58 12.88 -3.18 3.25
CA ARG A 58 12.23 -3.03 1.95
C ARG A 58 11.67 -4.37 1.46
N ILE A 59 10.35 -4.44 1.23
CA ILE A 59 9.72 -5.60 0.60
C ILE A 59 9.95 -5.56 -0.92
N ILE A 60 10.39 -6.68 -1.49
CA ILE A 60 10.54 -6.88 -2.93
C ILE A 60 9.54 -7.93 -3.37
N ILE A 61 8.56 -7.52 -4.19
CA ILE A 61 7.63 -8.44 -4.85
C ILE A 61 8.28 -8.84 -6.17
N THR A 62 8.74 -10.09 -6.22
CA THR A 62 9.39 -10.67 -7.40
C THR A 62 8.36 -11.07 -8.46
N LYS A 63 8.82 -11.32 -9.70
CA LYS A 63 7.93 -11.75 -10.79
C LYS A 63 7.22 -13.07 -10.48
N ASP A 64 7.90 -13.99 -9.79
CA ASP A 64 7.37 -15.31 -9.44
C ASP A 64 6.23 -15.21 -8.42
N GLN A 65 6.19 -14.13 -7.63
CA GLN A 65 5.14 -13.86 -6.65
C GLN A 65 3.96 -13.08 -7.22
N ARG A 66 3.95 -12.80 -8.53
CA ARG A 66 2.94 -11.94 -9.14
C ARG A 66 1.53 -12.48 -9.00
N LEU A 67 1.34 -13.79 -9.19
CA LEU A 67 0.02 -14.42 -9.05
C LEU A 67 -0.50 -14.29 -7.61
N PHE A 68 0.30 -14.72 -6.63
CA PHE A 68 -0.02 -14.60 -5.21
C PHE A 68 -0.34 -13.15 -4.79
N TYR A 69 0.35 -12.17 -5.35
CA TYR A 69 0.07 -10.76 -5.05
C TYR A 69 -1.30 -10.28 -5.57
N TYR A 70 -1.80 -10.84 -6.67
CA TYR A 70 -3.12 -10.50 -7.22
C TYR A 70 -4.27 -11.31 -6.59
N GLU A 71 -3.97 -12.42 -5.93
CA GLU A 71 -4.95 -13.27 -5.24
C GLU A 71 -5.28 -12.81 -3.81
N GLY A 72 -4.49 -11.88 -3.26
CA GLY A 72 -4.60 -11.37 -1.89
C GLY A 72 -5.76 -10.43 -1.61
#